data_AF-A0A840MNA4-F1
#
_entry.id   AF-A0A840MNA4-F1
#
_cell.length_a   1.000
_cell.length_b   1.000
_cell.length_c   1.000
_cell.angle_alpha   90.00
_cell.angle_beta   90.00
_cell.angle_gamma   90.00
#
_symmetry.space_group_name_H-M   'P 1'
#
loop_
_entity.id
_entity.type
_entity.pdbx_description
1 polymer ?
#
loop_
_entity_poly.entity_id
_entity_poly.type
_entity_poly.pdbx_seq_one_letter_code
_entity_poly.pdbx_strand_id
1 'polypeptide(L)'
;MEIKQEVHSDRYAMVIVDIGPSFERVFAEVRIMTGQSLKEVAELLKQTRPIVAIATKRELIVRSAPLTKAGAKIEFELAPK
;
A
#
# COMPACT_ATOMS: atom_id res chain seq x y z
N MET A 1 -30.21 -2.26 -25.08
CA MET A 1 -30.22 -1.97 -23.64
C MET A 1 -28.77 -2.08 -23.18
N GLU A 2 -28.05 -0.96 -23.18
CA GLU A 2 -26.66 -0.94 -22.71
C GLU A 2 -26.68 -1.11 -21.20
N ILE A 3 -26.27 -2.27 -20.72
CA ILE A 3 -26.03 -2.49 -19.30
C ILE A 3 -24.80 -1.65 -18.97
N LYS A 4 -25.00 -0.39 -18.57
CA LYS A 4 -23.99 0.39 -17.84
C LYS A 4 -23.83 -0.28 -16.49
N GLN A 5 -23.00 -1.31 -16.44
CA GLN A 5 -22.51 -1.85 -15.20
C GLN A 5 -21.67 -0.71 -14.59
N GLU A 6 -22.28 0.09 -13.72
CA GLU A 6 -21.55 0.95 -12.80
C GLU A 6 -20.75 0.02 -11.89
N VAL A 7 -19.59 -0.40 -12.36
CA VAL A 7 -18.59 -1.04 -11.51
C VAL A 7 -18.15 0.06 -10.57
N HIS A 8 -18.83 0.16 -9.41
CA HIS A 8 -18.29 0.84 -8.23
C HIS A 8 -16.94 0.18 -7.98
N SER A 9 -15.91 0.77 -8.56
CA SER A 9 -14.54 0.28 -8.50
C SER A 9 -14.01 0.82 -7.19
N ASP A 10 -14.53 0.29 -6.08
CA ASP A 10 -14.08 0.66 -4.75
C ASP A 10 -12.57 0.44 -4.72
N ARG A 11 -11.82 1.54 -4.86
CA ARG A 11 -10.39 1.54 -4.72
C ARG A 11 -10.11 1.57 -3.24
N TYR A 12 -9.16 0.77 -2.83
CA TYR A 12 -8.67 0.74 -1.47
C TYR A 12 -7.27 1.35 -1.46
N ALA A 13 -6.91 1.95 -0.33
CA ALA A 13 -5.55 2.35 -0.02
C ALA A 13 -4.92 1.26 0.85
N MET A 14 -3.68 0.89 0.54
CA MET A 14 -2.86 0.05 1.40
C MET A 14 -2.00 0.95 2.29
N VAL A 15 -2.20 0.84 3.60
CA VAL A 15 -1.63 1.73 4.60
C VAL A 15 -0.72 0.93 5.52
N ILE A 16 0.52 1.38 5.71
CA ILE A 16 1.40 0.79 6.73
C ILE A 16 1.02 1.40 8.08
N VAL A 17 0.63 0.56 9.04
CA VAL A 17 0.26 1.00 10.40
C VAL A 17 1.36 0.75 11.42
N ASP A 18 2.32 -0.11 11.08
CA ASP A 18 3.48 -0.44 11.90
C ASP A 18 4.58 -0.98 10.97
N ILE A 19 5.80 -0.46 11.06
CA ILE A 19 6.94 -0.93 10.24
C ILE A 19 7.57 -2.19 10.86
N GLY A 20 7.26 -2.51 12.12
CA GLY A 20 7.81 -3.66 12.82
C GLY A 20 9.33 -3.58 13.02
N PRO A 21 10.00 -4.71 13.28
CA PRO A 21 11.39 -4.71 13.73
C PRO A 21 12.43 -4.53 12.62
N SER A 22 12.04 -4.54 11.34
CA SER A 22 12.96 -4.58 10.20
C SER A 22 12.71 -3.44 9.21
N PHE A 23 13.05 -2.22 9.63
CA PHE A 23 12.89 -1.01 8.81
C PHE A 23 13.55 -1.15 7.42
N GLU A 24 14.78 -1.67 7.35
CA GLU A 24 15.50 -1.82 6.07
C GLU A 24 14.76 -2.70 5.05
N ARG A 25 14.15 -3.79 5.52
CA ARG A 25 13.38 -4.71 4.67
C ARG A 25 12.10 -4.05 4.19
N VAL A 26 11.36 -3.42 5.09
CA VAL A 26 10.12 -2.71 4.75
C VAL A 26 10.42 -1.57 3.78
N PHE A 27 11.47 -0.80 4.02
CA PHE A 27 11.92 0.28 3.14
C PHE A 27 12.21 -0.24 1.73
N ALA A 28 12.97 -1.34 1.61
CA ALA A 28 13.29 -1.95 0.32
C ALA A 28 12.03 -2.40 -0.44
N GLU A 29 11.09 -3.05 0.25
CA GLU A 29 9.82 -3.51 -0.33
C GLU A 29 8.93 -2.34 -0.76
N VAL A 30 8.82 -1.29 0.05
CA VAL A 30 8.05 -0.08 -0.33
C VAL A 30 8.66 0.58 -1.57
N ARG A 31 9.99 0.65 -1.67
CA ARG A 31 10.66 1.17 -2.86
C ARG A 31 10.37 0.34 -4.10
N ILE A 32 10.47 -1.00 -4.00
CA ILE A 32 10.16 -1.91 -5.10
C ILE A 32 8.69 -1.75 -5.54
N MET A 33 7.78 -1.60 -4.58
CA MET A 33 6.35 -1.52 -4.84
C MET A 33 5.90 -0.19 -5.46
N THR A 34 6.45 0.91 -4.96
CA THR A 34 6.07 2.27 -5.40
C THR A 34 6.87 2.72 -6.62
N GLY A 35 8.05 2.13 -6.85
CA GLY A 35 9.01 2.58 -7.87
C GLY A 35 9.61 3.96 -7.58
N GLN A 36 9.38 4.52 -6.39
CA GLN A 36 9.84 5.84 -6.00
C GLN A 36 11.34 5.87 -5.65
N SER A 37 11.92 7.07 -5.63
CA SER A 37 13.31 7.27 -5.22
C SER A 37 13.52 6.99 -3.73
N LEU A 38 14.77 6.78 -3.33
CA LEU A 38 15.15 6.59 -1.91
C LEU A 38 14.64 7.72 -1.01
N LYS A 39 14.74 8.97 -1.50
CA LYS A 39 14.31 10.16 -0.75
C LYS A 39 12.79 10.17 -0.55
N GLU A 40 12.03 9.92 -1.61
CA GLU A 40 10.56 9.90 -1.54
C GLU A 40 10.05 8.79 -0.62
N VAL A 41 10.63 7.60 -0.68
CA VAL A 41 10.27 6.49 0.22
C VAL A 41 10.61 6.83 1.67
N ALA A 42 11.77 7.47 1.93
CA ALA A 42 12.13 7.91 3.27
C ALA A 42 11.15 8.95 3.82
N GLU A 43 10.75 9.93 3.00
CA GLU A 43 9.74 10.92 3.41
C GLU A 43 8.35 10.30 3.59
N LEU A 44 7.96 9.36 2.73
CA LEU A 44 6.72 8.62 2.85
C LEU A 44 6.66 7.86 4.18
N LEU A 45 7.70 7.09 4.50
CA LEU A 45 7.73 6.26 5.72
C LEU A 45 7.88 7.04 7.03
N LYS A 46 8.15 8.36 6.98
CA LYS A 46 8.06 9.24 8.16
C LYS A 46 6.62 9.62 8.50
N GLN A 47 5.68 9.45 7.59
CA GLN A 47 4.27 9.72 7.84
C GLN A 47 3.71 8.70 8.83
N THR A 48 2.70 9.09 9.62
CA THR A 48 2.12 8.21 10.64
C THR A 48 1.36 7.01 10.04
N ARG A 49 0.76 7.20 8.85
CA ARG A 49 -0.04 6.19 8.15
C ARG A 49 0.20 6.32 6.64
N PRO A 50 1.38 5.94 6.13
CA PRO A 50 1.70 6.13 4.73
C PRO A 50 0.89 5.20 3.85
N ILE A 51 0.28 5.78 2.81
CA ILE A 51 -0.36 5.05 1.73
C ILE A 51 0.73 4.65 0.73
N VAL A 52 0.93 3.34 0.54
CA VAL A 52 1.98 2.81 -0.35
C VAL A 52 1.44 2.29 -1.69
N ALA A 53 0.13 2.05 -1.79
CA ALA A 53 -0.53 1.72 -3.06
C ALA A 53 -2.04 2.00 -2.98
N ILE A 54 -2.65 2.27 -4.14
CA ILE A 54 -4.10 2.36 -4.31
C ILE A 54 -4.50 1.43 -5.45
N ALA A 55 -5.36 0.45 -5.16
CA ALA A 55 -5.83 -0.52 -6.15
C ALA A 55 -7.12 -1.20 -5.67
N THR A 56 -7.59 -2.22 -6.40
CA THR A 56 -8.68 -3.07 -5.90
C THR A 56 -8.22 -3.83 -4.65
N LYS A 57 -9.15 -4.11 -3.71
CA LYS A 57 -8.81 -4.84 -2.48
C LYS A 57 -8.10 -6.17 -2.75
N ARG A 58 -8.54 -6.90 -3.79
CA ARG A 58 -7.94 -8.18 -4.19
C ARG A 58 -6.48 -8.01 -4.62
N GLU A 59 -6.18 -6.99 -5.42
CA GLU A 59 -4.81 -6.71 -5.84
C GLU A 59 -3.93 -6.33 -4.65
N LEU A 60 -4.44 -5.49 -3.75
CA LEU A 60 -3.69 -5.07 -2.57
C LEU A 60 -3.35 -6.23 -1.63
N ILE A 61 -4.26 -7.19 -1.44
CA ILE A 61 -3.98 -8.40 -0.64
C ILE A 61 -2.79 -9.19 -1.20
N VAL A 62 -2.68 -9.29 -2.53
CA VAL A 62 -1.55 -9.98 -3.17
C VAL A 62 -0.27 -9.15 -3.02
N ARG A 63 -0.37 -7.84 -3.28
CA ARG A 63 0.78 -6.92 -3.22
C ARG A 63 1.29 -6.69 -1.80
N SER A 64 0.47 -6.93 -0.77
CA SER A 64 0.86 -6.71 0.62
C SER A 64 1.77 -7.82 1.17
N ALA A 65 1.81 -8.99 0.52
CA ALA A 65 2.53 -10.16 1.04
C ALA A 65 4.05 -9.95 1.28
N PRO A 66 4.81 -9.25 0.42
CA PRO A 66 6.21 -8.95 0.71
C PRO A 66 6.38 -8.02 1.91
N LEU A 67 5.53 -7.01 2.05
CA LEU A 67 5.55 -6.07 3.18
C LEU A 67 5.22 -6.76 4.51
N THR A 68 4.22 -7.65 4.55
CA THR A 68 3.91 -8.41 5.77
C THR A 68 5.03 -9.37 6.13
N LYS A 69 5.65 -10.03 5.14
CA LYS A 69 6.84 -10.87 5.35
C LYS A 69 8.05 -10.09 5.84
N ALA A 70 8.19 -8.84 5.41
CA ALA A 70 9.22 -7.92 5.89
C ALA A 70 8.97 -7.46 7.35
N GLY A 71 7.78 -7.72 7.90
CA GLY A 71 7.42 -7.43 9.29
C GLY A 71 6.49 -6.23 9.47
N ALA A 72 6.04 -5.59 8.38
CA ALA A 72 5.09 -4.49 8.46
C ALA A 72 3.67 -5.00 8.75
N LYS A 73 2.93 -4.26 9.58
CA LYS A 73 1.47 -4.40 9.68
C LYS A 73 0.80 -3.42 8.73
N ILE A 74 -0.26 -3.89 8.09
CA ILE A 74 -0.85 -3.21 6.95
C ILE A 74 -2.38 -3.26 7.08
N GLU A 75 -3.03 -2.16 6.77
CA GLU A 75 -4.49 -2.06 6.69
C GLU A 75 -4.93 -1.70 5.27
N PHE A 76 -6.16 -2.10 4.93
CA PHE A 76 -6.81 -1.73 3.68
C PHE A 76 -7.99 -0.83 3.98
N GLU A 77 -7.89 0.43 3.60
CA GLU A 77 -8.91 1.45 3.82
C GLU A 77 -9.59 1.80 2.49
N LEU A 78 -10.82 2.31 2.52
CA LEU A 78 -11.40 2.90 1.31
C LEU A 78 -10.53 4.07 0.87
N ALA A 79 -10.15 4.10 -0.41
CA ALA A 79 -9.26 5.14 -0.91
C ALA A 79 -9.95 6.52 -0.76
N PRO A 80 -9.22 7.55 -0.32
CA PRO A 80 -9.74 8.90 -0.29
C PRO A 80 -10.19 9.32 -1.70
N LYS A 81 -11.32 10.02 -1.77
CA LYS A 81 -11.88 10.56 -3.01
C LYS A 81 -11.05 11.72 -3.55
#